data_AF-A0A7S3T1S5-F1
#
_entry.id   AF-A0A7S3T1S5-F1
#
_cell.length_a   1.000
_cell.length_b   1.000
_cell.length_c   1.000
_cell.angle_alpha   90.00
_cell.angle_beta   90.00
_cell.angle_gamma   90.00
#
_symmetry.space_group_name_H-M   'P 1'
#
loop_
_entity.id
_entity.type
_entity.pdbx_description
1 polymer ?
#
loop_
_entity_poly.entity_id
_entity_poly.type
_entity_poly.pdbx_seq_one_letter_code
_entity_poly.pdbx_strand_id
1 'polypeptide(L)'
;ARPSSSSSSSGSSSPDAPDASRALRALLHAKARGGRAEGVADEALRFVWDKYDAWQRERNGLDMVDLVRVAAEVVRTVPAARGQLRQRHSHILVDEFQDTNQLQMALLALLAPAEPGRVTAVGDDDQCIYAFQGAQGAAALRAFLAAFPRAERVTLEQNYRSSGTLVAAAAAVAACNRRRCAKRAFTSNGAGEKVQLVECTSVRGETEHVVQTVRSLVAAGSPLASIAILYRKQRCGAEMQAALLAASVPFNTRRSNFWRSRHVQGVVGLLAFLLRPHDDAAFVAAIEVLHETPPPSRASASASTAAAAA
;
A
#
# COMPACT_ATOMS: atom_id res chain seq x y z
N ALA A 1 -34.83 35.90 -42.93
CA ALA A 1 -34.84 34.86 -41.88
C ALA A 1 -33.41 34.60 -41.44
N ARG A 2 -33.07 34.93 -40.19
CA ARG A 2 -31.73 34.72 -39.61
C ARG A 2 -31.57 33.23 -39.25
N PRO A 3 -30.47 32.56 -39.60
CA PRO A 3 -30.13 31.28 -38.98
C PRO A 3 -29.36 31.54 -37.67
N SER A 4 -29.81 30.87 -36.62
CA SER A 4 -29.24 30.83 -35.28
C SER A 4 -27.94 30.02 -35.25
N SER A 5 -26.86 30.63 -34.78
CA SER A 5 -25.60 29.95 -34.43
C SER A 5 -25.69 29.36 -33.01
N SER A 6 -25.75 28.04 -32.89
CA SER A 6 -25.53 27.34 -31.61
C SER A 6 -24.03 27.11 -31.43
N SER A 7 -23.41 27.87 -30.53
CA SER A 7 -22.05 27.66 -30.05
C SER A 7 -22.00 26.45 -29.12
N SER A 8 -21.47 25.33 -29.60
CA SER A 8 -21.03 24.22 -28.77
C SER A 8 -19.67 24.57 -28.17
N SER A 9 -19.64 24.84 -26.87
CA SER A 9 -18.40 24.99 -26.10
C SER A 9 -17.77 23.61 -25.92
N SER A 10 -16.88 23.22 -26.83
CA SER A 10 -15.90 22.17 -26.61
C SER A 10 -14.87 22.68 -25.60
N GLY A 11 -14.92 22.17 -24.38
CA GLY A 11 -13.88 22.39 -23.37
C GLY A 11 -12.56 21.82 -23.88
N SER A 12 -11.69 22.70 -24.38
CA SER A 12 -10.30 22.37 -24.69
C SER A 12 -9.55 22.16 -23.38
N SER A 13 -9.20 20.91 -23.09
CA SER A 13 -8.22 20.58 -22.06
C SER A 13 -6.86 21.14 -22.50
N SER A 14 -6.42 22.21 -21.85
CA SER A 14 -5.11 22.81 -22.05
C SER A 14 -3.99 21.83 -21.65
N PRO A 15 -2.87 21.68 -22.40
CA PRO A 15 -1.90 20.61 -22.19
C PRO A 15 -0.84 20.83 -21.09
N ASP A 16 -0.77 21.99 -20.42
CA ASP A 16 0.45 22.39 -19.68
C ASP A 16 0.25 22.84 -18.23
N ALA A 17 -0.75 22.31 -17.50
CA ALA A 17 -0.73 22.40 -16.04
C ALA A 17 0.12 21.26 -15.46
N PRO A 18 1.22 21.52 -14.72
CA PRO A 18 1.93 20.47 -14.00
C PRO A 18 0.93 19.82 -13.04
N ASP A 19 0.56 18.57 -13.33
CA ASP A 19 -0.32 17.76 -12.49
C ASP A 19 0.23 17.77 -11.06
N ALA A 20 -0.40 18.51 -10.15
CA ALA A 20 0.03 18.67 -8.76
C ALA A 20 0.22 17.30 -8.08
N SER A 21 -0.56 16.29 -8.50
CA SER A 21 -0.44 14.90 -8.05
C SER A 21 0.88 14.26 -8.47
N ARG A 22 1.43 14.66 -9.63
CA ARG A 22 2.73 14.19 -10.13
C ARG A 22 3.87 14.84 -9.35
N ALA A 23 3.81 16.14 -9.11
CA ALA A 23 4.80 16.86 -8.31
C ALA A 23 4.85 16.33 -6.86
N LEU A 24 3.69 16.14 -6.22
CA LEU A 24 3.61 15.54 -4.89
C LEU A 24 4.15 14.11 -4.86
N ARG A 25 3.86 13.28 -5.87
CA ARG A 25 4.45 11.94 -5.96
C ARG A 25 5.96 11.97 -6.12
N ALA A 26 6.49 12.89 -6.94
CA ALA A 26 7.93 13.06 -7.11
C ALA A 26 8.61 13.50 -5.80
N LEU A 27 7.98 14.42 -5.08
CA LEU A 27 8.40 14.88 -3.75
C LEU A 27 8.48 13.71 -2.75
N LEU A 28 7.39 12.97 -2.57
CA LEU A 28 7.34 11.83 -1.64
C LEU A 28 8.37 10.75 -2.01
N HIS A 29 8.56 10.50 -3.31
CA HIS A 29 9.59 9.58 -3.79
C HIS A 29 11.01 10.02 -3.49
N ALA A 30 11.28 11.32 -3.62
CA ALA A 30 12.59 11.88 -3.32
C ALA A 30 12.86 11.84 -1.80
N LYS A 31 11.85 12.15 -0.97
CA LYS A 31 11.91 11.95 0.49
C LYS A 31 12.21 10.50 0.86
N ALA A 32 11.51 9.52 0.27
CA ALA A 32 11.70 8.09 0.56
C ALA A 32 13.10 7.56 0.16
N ARG A 33 13.76 8.21 -0.79
CA ARG A 33 15.16 7.96 -1.16
C ARG A 33 16.17 8.68 -0.26
N GLY A 34 15.73 9.28 0.85
CA GLY A 34 16.59 10.06 1.74
C GLY A 34 17.01 11.41 1.15
N GLY A 35 16.37 11.86 0.08
CA GLY A 35 16.61 13.16 -0.52
C GLY A 35 16.24 14.31 0.44
N ARG A 36 16.90 15.44 0.25
CA ARG A 36 16.56 16.71 0.90
C ARG A 36 16.28 17.76 -0.17
N ALA A 37 15.53 18.81 0.18
CA ALA A 37 15.20 19.91 -0.73
C ALA A 37 16.46 20.48 -1.39
N GLU A 38 17.57 20.60 -0.64
CA GLU A 38 18.84 21.15 -1.12
C GLU A 38 19.51 20.31 -2.21
N GLY A 39 19.17 19.02 -2.31
CA GLY A 39 19.68 18.11 -3.34
C GLY A 39 18.79 18.01 -4.58
N VAL A 40 17.65 18.71 -4.62
CA VAL A 40 16.76 18.72 -5.77
C VAL A 40 17.21 19.81 -6.75
N ALA A 41 17.60 19.39 -7.96
CA ALA A 41 18.03 20.27 -9.04
C ALA A 41 16.86 20.94 -9.78
N ASP A 42 15.69 20.31 -9.77
CA ASP A 42 14.47 20.87 -10.35
C ASP A 42 13.91 21.97 -9.43
N GLU A 43 13.97 23.23 -9.89
CA GLU A 43 13.54 24.41 -9.13
C GLU A 43 12.05 24.37 -8.77
N ALA A 44 11.20 23.87 -9.67
CA ALA A 44 9.77 23.77 -9.41
C ALA A 44 9.47 22.72 -8.34
N LEU A 45 10.15 21.57 -8.39
CA LEU A 45 10.02 20.55 -7.35
C LEU A 45 10.56 21.03 -6.00
N ARG A 46 11.67 21.78 -5.98
CA ARG A 46 12.19 22.41 -4.76
C ARG A 46 11.20 23.41 -4.17
N PHE A 47 10.63 24.28 -5.00
CA PHE A 47 9.62 25.24 -4.55
C PHE A 47 8.42 24.54 -3.90
N VAL A 48 7.89 23.48 -4.53
CA VAL A 48 6.80 22.68 -3.97
C VAL A 48 7.24 21.99 -2.66
N TRP A 49 8.47 21.47 -2.61
CA TRP A 49 9.02 20.86 -1.39
C TRP A 49 9.02 21.86 -0.23
N ASP A 50 9.60 23.04 -0.43
CA ASP A 50 9.74 24.04 0.63
C ASP A 50 8.37 24.51 1.13
N LYS A 51 7.42 24.72 0.22
CA LYS A 51 6.04 25.05 0.58
C LYS A 51 5.34 23.92 1.34
N TYR A 52 5.55 22.67 0.93
CA TYR A 52 4.97 21.51 1.60
C TYR A 52 5.54 21.33 3.02
N ASP A 53 6.87 21.36 3.17
CA ASP A 53 7.52 21.22 4.47
C ASP A 53 7.18 22.41 5.40
N ALA A 54 7.04 23.64 4.88
CA ALA A 54 6.55 24.78 5.67
C ALA A 54 5.10 24.57 6.15
N TRP A 55 4.21 24.18 5.25
CA TRP A 55 2.80 23.88 5.57
C TRP A 55 2.66 22.78 6.63
N GLN A 56 3.50 21.74 6.58
CA GLN A 56 3.55 20.68 7.59
C GLN A 56 4.02 21.21 8.96
N ARG A 57 5.09 22.02 8.99
CA ARG A 57 5.65 22.57 10.23
C ARG A 57 4.68 23.48 10.96
N GLU A 58 3.99 24.38 10.24
CA GLU A 58 2.96 25.26 10.80
C GLU A 58 1.85 24.48 11.54
N ARG A 59 1.58 23.25 11.10
CA ARG A 59 0.54 22.38 11.65
C ARG A 59 1.07 21.33 12.64
N ASN A 60 2.37 21.35 12.95
CA ASN A 60 3.03 20.28 13.69
C ASN A 60 2.68 18.88 13.12
N GLY A 61 2.62 18.79 11.79
CA GLY A 61 2.18 17.62 11.05
C GLY A 61 3.35 16.84 10.45
N LEU A 62 3.21 15.52 10.37
CA LEU A 62 4.16 14.62 9.70
C LEU A 62 3.39 13.71 8.75
N ASP A 63 3.92 13.50 7.55
CA ASP A 63 3.45 12.44 6.66
C ASP A 63 4.13 11.09 6.98
N MET A 64 3.70 10.02 6.30
CA MET A 64 4.22 8.66 6.52
C MET A 64 5.73 8.54 6.26
N VAL A 65 6.28 9.29 5.30
CA VAL A 65 7.71 9.29 4.99
C VAL A 65 8.47 10.10 6.04
N ASP A 66 7.87 11.20 6.51
CA ASP A 66 8.45 12.05 7.55
C ASP A 66 8.58 11.32 8.89
N LEU A 67 7.68 10.40 9.23
CA LEU A 67 7.82 9.58 10.43
C LEU A 67 9.17 8.86 10.48
N VAL A 68 9.58 8.24 9.37
CA VAL A 68 10.88 7.55 9.29
C VAL A 68 12.03 8.57 9.24
N ARG A 69 11.84 9.69 8.52
CA ARG A 69 12.86 10.75 8.40
C ARG A 69 13.20 11.37 9.74
N VAL A 70 12.17 11.80 10.47
CA VAL A 70 12.30 12.42 11.79
C VAL A 70 12.82 11.40 12.81
N ALA A 71 12.35 10.15 12.77
CA ALA A 71 12.92 9.09 13.62
C ALA A 71 14.43 8.92 13.38
N ALA A 72 14.86 8.83 12.12
CA ALA A 72 16.29 8.74 11.78
C ALA A 72 17.06 9.96 12.28
N GLU A 73 16.49 11.15 12.13
CA GLU A 73 17.11 12.39 12.58
C GLU A 73 17.28 12.45 14.10
N VAL A 74 16.24 12.08 14.86
CA VAL A 74 16.29 12.03 16.33
C VAL A 74 17.34 11.02 16.80
N VAL A 75 17.36 9.81 16.24
CA VAL A 75 18.37 8.79 16.61
C VAL A 75 19.79 9.25 16.23
N ARG A 76 19.93 10.00 15.14
CA ARG A 76 21.22 10.53 14.71
C ARG A 76 21.73 11.64 15.64
N THR A 77 20.86 12.59 16.00
CA THR A 77 21.22 13.85 16.66
C THR A 77 21.07 13.85 18.18
N VAL A 78 20.30 12.92 18.75
CA VAL A 78 20.04 12.82 20.19
C VAL A 78 20.66 11.54 20.75
N PRO A 79 21.91 11.58 21.29
CA PRO A 79 22.61 10.39 21.75
C PRO A 79 21.87 9.60 22.83
N ALA A 80 21.17 10.30 23.74
CA ALA A 80 20.38 9.67 24.79
C ALA A 80 19.25 8.80 24.22
N ALA A 81 18.51 9.32 23.23
CA ALA A 81 17.44 8.58 22.55
C ALA A 81 18.01 7.35 21.81
N ARG A 82 19.14 7.51 21.10
CA ARG A 82 19.83 6.40 20.45
C ARG A 82 20.26 5.32 21.45
N GLY A 83 20.82 5.72 22.59
CA GLY A 83 21.25 4.81 23.65
C GLY A 83 20.08 3.99 24.22
N GLN A 84 18.98 4.67 24.55
CA GLN A 84 17.76 4.01 25.04
C GLN A 84 17.17 3.04 24.02
N LEU A 85 17.08 3.45 22.75
CA LEU A 85 16.53 2.59 21.69
C LEU A 85 17.43 1.37 21.41
N ARG A 86 18.76 1.55 21.40
CA ARG A 86 19.74 0.44 21.29
C ARG A 86 19.63 -0.54 22.44
N GLN A 87 19.46 -0.03 23.66
CA GLN A 87 19.31 -0.87 24.85
C GLN A 87 18.00 -1.65 24.81
N ARG A 88 16.90 -0.99 24.43
CA ARG A 88 15.57 -1.61 24.33
C ARG A 88 15.50 -2.63 23.20
N HIS A 89 16.09 -2.32 22.04
CA HIS A 89 16.09 -3.16 20.84
C HIS A 89 17.48 -3.76 20.63
N SER A 90 17.90 -4.57 21.58
CA SER A 90 19.24 -5.18 21.61
C SER A 90 19.49 -6.18 20.47
N HIS A 91 18.41 -6.70 19.87
CA HIS A 91 18.38 -7.59 18.70
C HIS A 91 17.22 -7.16 17.80
N ILE A 92 17.49 -6.97 16.51
CA ILE A 92 16.52 -6.48 15.53
C ILE A 92 16.33 -7.51 14.43
N LEU A 93 15.09 -7.93 14.20
CA LEU A 93 14.70 -8.74 13.06
C LEU A 93 13.92 -7.87 12.07
N VAL A 94 14.36 -7.86 10.80
CA VAL A 94 13.67 -7.16 9.72
C VAL A 94 13.26 -8.18 8.66
N ASP A 95 11.95 -8.36 8.50
CA ASP A 95 11.36 -9.18 7.44
C ASP A 95 11.08 -8.34 6.19
N GLU A 96 10.87 -8.99 5.04
CA GLU A 96 10.60 -8.36 3.74
C GLU A 96 11.64 -7.28 3.35
N PHE A 97 12.91 -7.55 3.66
CA PHE A 97 13.98 -6.55 3.57
C PHE A 97 14.20 -6.00 2.16
N GLN A 98 13.83 -6.75 1.12
CA GLN A 98 13.89 -6.29 -0.27
C GLN A 98 13.05 -5.02 -0.52
N ASP A 99 11.98 -4.81 0.25
CA ASP A 99 11.08 -3.67 0.10
C ASP A 99 11.55 -2.43 0.89
N THR A 100 12.73 -2.52 1.52
CA THR A 100 13.36 -1.44 2.27
C THR A 100 13.89 -0.34 1.34
N ASN A 101 13.67 0.92 1.72
CA ASN A 101 14.25 2.09 1.07
C ASN A 101 15.51 2.61 1.79
N GLN A 102 16.20 3.58 1.19
CA GLN A 102 17.45 4.11 1.74
C GLN A 102 17.31 4.71 3.14
N LEU A 103 16.18 5.36 3.40
CA LEU A 103 15.92 6.03 4.68
C LEU A 103 15.71 5.02 5.81
N GLN A 104 14.95 3.95 5.54
CA GLN A 104 14.75 2.85 6.48
C GLN A 104 16.06 2.11 6.76
N MET A 105 16.88 1.88 5.73
CA MET A 105 18.21 1.29 5.91
C MET A 105 19.13 2.18 6.76
N ALA A 106 19.13 3.49 6.53
CA ALA A 106 19.91 4.44 7.33
C ALA A 106 19.47 4.45 8.80
N LEU A 107 18.16 4.42 9.06
CA LEU A 107 17.61 4.29 10.42
C LEU A 107 18.07 2.98 11.08
N LEU A 108 18.01 1.86 10.36
CA LEU A 108 18.47 0.57 10.86
C LEU A 108 19.95 0.60 11.25
N ALA A 109 20.83 1.18 10.43
CA ALA A 109 22.25 1.32 10.73
C ALA A 109 22.53 2.21 11.95
N LEU A 110 21.67 3.20 12.22
CA LEU A 110 21.77 4.02 13.43
C LEU A 110 21.34 3.23 14.68
N LEU A 111 20.32 2.37 14.56
CA LEU A 111 19.77 1.58 15.65
C LEU A 111 20.58 0.32 15.97
N ALA A 112 21.13 -0.37 14.97
CA ALA A 112 21.94 -1.56 15.16
C ALA A 112 23.44 -1.23 15.04
N PRO A 113 24.23 -1.34 16.12
CA PRO A 113 25.68 -1.36 16.00
C PRO A 113 26.13 -2.45 15.02
N ALA A 114 27.24 -2.24 14.30
CA ALA A 114 27.84 -3.24 13.40
C ALA A 114 28.57 -4.37 14.16
N GLU A 115 27.94 -4.86 15.23
CA GLU A 115 28.39 -5.98 16.05
C GLU A 115 27.63 -7.25 15.63
N PRO A 116 28.29 -8.43 15.63
CA PRO A 116 27.61 -9.69 15.37
C PRO A 116 26.42 -9.93 16.30
N GLY A 117 25.36 -10.54 15.78
CA GLY A 117 24.17 -10.91 16.56
C GLY A 117 23.18 -9.78 16.82
N ARG A 118 23.43 -8.54 16.39
CA ARG A 118 22.52 -7.41 16.63
C ARG A 118 21.35 -7.31 15.66
N VAL A 119 21.54 -7.76 14.43
CA VAL A 119 20.54 -7.59 13.38
C VAL A 119 20.47 -8.81 12.47
N THR A 120 19.25 -9.21 12.16
CA THR A 120 18.92 -10.24 11.17
C THR A 120 17.97 -9.63 10.16
N ALA A 121 18.30 -9.73 8.88
CA ALA A 121 17.42 -9.30 7.78
C ALA A 121 17.04 -10.52 6.94
N VAL A 122 15.75 -10.65 6.64
CA VAL A 122 15.19 -11.69 5.78
C VAL A 122 14.57 -10.99 4.57
N GLY A 123 14.87 -11.46 3.37
CA GLY A 123 14.29 -10.88 2.16
C GLY A 123 14.60 -11.66 0.90
N ASP A 124 13.78 -11.41 -0.12
CA ASP A 124 13.84 -12.03 -1.44
C ASP A 124 13.75 -10.95 -2.51
N ASP A 125 14.84 -10.70 -3.24
CA ASP A 125 14.85 -9.68 -4.29
C ASP A 125 13.93 -9.95 -5.49
N ASP A 126 13.54 -11.21 -5.74
CA ASP A 126 12.55 -11.54 -6.76
C ASP A 126 11.12 -11.13 -6.33
N GLN A 127 10.91 -10.84 -5.04
CA GLN A 127 9.64 -10.43 -4.45
C GLN A 127 9.52 -8.91 -4.23
N CYS A 128 10.51 -8.13 -4.66
CA CYS A 128 10.49 -6.67 -4.53
C CYS A 128 9.46 -6.03 -5.47
N ILE A 129 8.26 -5.76 -4.96
CA ILE A 129 7.15 -5.16 -5.72
C ILE A 129 6.87 -3.70 -5.36
N TYR A 130 7.55 -3.14 -4.36
CA TYR A 130 7.36 -1.76 -3.89
C TYR A 130 8.38 -0.74 -4.44
N ALA A 131 9.01 -1.01 -5.60
CA ALA A 131 9.98 -0.09 -6.21
C ALA A 131 9.38 1.31 -6.51
N PHE A 132 8.07 1.36 -6.79
CA PHE A 132 7.31 2.61 -6.94
C PHE A 132 7.10 3.38 -5.62
N GLN A 133 7.64 2.90 -4.49
CA GLN A 133 7.71 3.62 -3.22
C GLN A 133 9.16 3.83 -2.75
N GLY A 134 10.14 3.51 -3.60
CA GLY A 134 11.56 3.67 -3.30
C GLY A 134 12.26 2.43 -2.74
N ALA A 135 11.59 1.29 -2.67
CA ALA A 135 12.23 0.00 -2.39
C ALA A 135 13.35 -0.28 -3.40
N GLN A 136 14.45 -0.89 -2.94
CA GLN A 136 15.62 -1.10 -3.78
C GLN A 136 15.91 -2.57 -4.13
N GLY A 137 15.12 -3.52 -3.65
CA GLY A 137 15.23 -4.94 -3.99
C GLY A 137 16.62 -5.50 -3.71
N ALA A 138 17.27 -6.04 -4.74
CA ALA A 138 18.64 -6.54 -4.64
C ALA A 138 19.66 -5.49 -4.16
N ALA A 139 19.42 -4.18 -4.41
CA ALA A 139 20.31 -3.14 -3.91
C ALA A 139 20.15 -2.91 -2.40
N ALA A 140 18.95 -3.13 -1.83
CA ALA A 140 18.75 -3.08 -0.38
C ALA A 140 19.54 -4.20 0.31
N LEU A 141 19.46 -5.44 -0.20
CA LEU A 141 20.24 -6.56 0.33
C LEU A 141 21.75 -6.32 0.26
N ARG A 142 22.24 -5.70 -0.83
CA ARG A 142 23.65 -5.29 -0.93
C ARG A 142 24.02 -4.19 0.07
N ALA A 143 23.14 -3.21 0.27
CA ALA A 143 23.35 -2.14 1.25
C ALA A 143 23.43 -2.70 2.69
N PHE A 144 22.64 -3.73 3.01
CA PHE A 144 22.72 -4.43 4.29
C PHE A 144 24.10 -5.07 4.50
N LEU A 145 24.59 -5.84 3.53
CA LEU A 145 25.91 -6.48 3.62
C LEU A 145 27.05 -5.45 3.70
N ALA A 146 26.90 -4.29 3.07
CA ALA A 146 27.86 -3.19 3.18
C ALA A 146 27.85 -2.53 4.58
N ALA A 147 26.68 -2.36 5.18
CA ALA A 147 26.54 -1.76 6.52
C ALA A 147 26.92 -2.73 7.65
N PHE A 148 26.75 -4.03 7.43
CA PHE A 148 27.03 -5.09 8.40
C PHE A 148 28.01 -6.11 7.78
N PRO A 149 29.30 -5.78 7.64
CA PRO A 149 30.28 -6.61 6.93
C PRO A 149 30.58 -7.95 7.61
N ARG A 150 30.24 -8.08 8.91
CA ARG A 150 30.33 -9.34 9.67
C ARG A 150 29.04 -10.18 9.61
N ALA A 151 28.04 -9.76 8.83
CA ALA A 151 26.82 -10.52 8.68
C ALA A 151 27.09 -11.82 7.90
N GLU A 152 26.57 -12.93 8.43
CA GLU A 152 26.56 -14.20 7.71
C GLU A 152 25.39 -14.22 6.72
N ARG A 153 25.66 -14.61 5.47
CA ARG A 153 24.61 -14.79 4.47
C ARG A 153 24.21 -16.25 4.41
N VAL A 154 23.00 -16.54 4.86
CA VAL A 154 22.36 -17.85 4.70
C VAL A 154 21.35 -17.78 3.56
N THR A 155 21.39 -18.74 2.64
CA THR A 155 20.40 -18.84 1.54
C THR A 155 19.51 -20.04 1.77
N LEU A 156 18.19 -19.82 1.85
CA LEU A 156 17.21 -20.89 2.01
C LEU A 156 16.65 -21.29 0.65
N GLU A 157 17.07 -22.45 0.14
CA GLU A 157 16.72 -22.89 -1.22
C GLU A 157 15.49 -23.80 -1.27
N GLN A 158 15.13 -24.44 -0.16
CA GLN A 158 14.00 -25.36 -0.11
C GLN A 158 12.68 -24.62 0.10
N ASN A 159 11.79 -24.74 -0.86
CA ASN A 159 10.40 -24.28 -0.80
C ASN A 159 9.52 -25.36 -0.18
N TYR A 160 8.86 -25.03 0.92
CA TYR A 160 7.95 -25.92 1.63
C TYR A 160 6.47 -25.68 1.28
N ARG A 161 6.15 -24.60 0.53
CA ARG A 161 4.78 -24.14 0.27
C ARG A 161 4.16 -24.76 -0.97
N SER A 162 4.94 -24.91 -2.03
CA SER A 162 4.44 -25.13 -3.39
C SER A 162 4.87 -26.47 -3.96
N SER A 163 4.10 -26.97 -4.92
CA SER A 163 4.41 -28.19 -5.67
C SER A 163 5.58 -28.00 -6.63
N GLY A 164 6.17 -29.10 -7.10
CA GLY A 164 7.26 -29.07 -8.07
C GLY A 164 6.92 -28.27 -9.33
N THR A 165 5.70 -28.44 -9.86
CA THR A 165 5.24 -27.72 -11.07
C THR A 165 5.19 -26.21 -10.86
N LEU A 166 4.68 -25.76 -9.71
CA LEU A 166 4.60 -24.32 -9.40
C LEU A 166 5.98 -23.70 -9.17
N VAL A 167 6.87 -24.40 -8.44
CA VAL A 167 8.24 -23.94 -8.20
C VAL A 167 9.01 -23.83 -9.53
N ALA A 168 8.87 -24.81 -10.43
CA ALA A 168 9.51 -24.78 -11.74
C ALA A 168 9.00 -23.62 -12.61
N ALA A 169 7.67 -23.40 -12.65
CA ALA A 169 7.08 -22.29 -13.40
C ALA A 169 7.54 -20.93 -12.86
N ALA A 170 7.54 -20.73 -11.54
CA ALA A 170 8.01 -19.50 -10.91
C ALA A 170 9.50 -19.26 -11.18
N ALA A 171 10.34 -20.29 -11.10
CA ALA A 171 11.77 -20.19 -11.39
C ALA A 171 12.04 -19.81 -12.85
N ALA A 172 11.28 -20.37 -13.80
CA ALA A 172 11.40 -20.04 -15.22
C ALA A 172 11.07 -18.56 -15.50
N VAL A 173 10.04 -18.01 -14.85
CA VAL A 173 9.69 -16.58 -14.96
C VAL A 173 10.76 -15.70 -14.30
N ALA A 174 11.22 -16.05 -13.09
CA ALA A 174 12.23 -15.29 -12.37
C ALA A 174 13.59 -15.27 -13.10
N ALA A 175 13.93 -16.32 -13.85
CA ALA A 175 15.17 -16.38 -14.62
C ALA A 175 15.27 -15.29 -15.70
N CYS A 176 14.16 -14.69 -16.12
CA CYS A 176 14.13 -13.57 -17.07
C CYS A 176 14.57 -12.23 -16.43
N ASN A 177 14.71 -12.15 -15.10
CA ASN A 177 15.09 -10.92 -14.40
C ASN A 177 16.59 -10.63 -14.53
N ARG A 178 16.93 -9.44 -15.03
CA ARG A 178 18.34 -9.02 -15.24
C ARG A 178 19.09 -8.66 -13.95
N ARG A 179 18.38 -8.19 -12.91
CA ARG A 179 18.97 -7.64 -11.68
C ARG A 179 18.62 -8.50 -10.47
N ARG A 180 18.91 -9.79 -10.58
CA ARG A 180 18.58 -10.83 -9.61
C ARG A 180 19.82 -11.31 -8.84
N CYS A 181 19.67 -11.62 -7.57
CA CYS A 181 20.66 -12.34 -6.79
C CYS A 181 20.67 -13.82 -7.21
N ALA A 182 21.86 -14.37 -7.48
CA ALA A 182 22.01 -15.79 -7.76
C ALA A 182 21.47 -16.63 -6.59
N LYS A 183 20.44 -17.42 -6.87
CA LYS A 183 19.81 -18.37 -5.94
C LYS A 183 18.97 -19.38 -6.71
N ARG A 184 18.83 -20.57 -6.15
CA ARG A 184 17.97 -21.64 -6.67
C ARG A 184 16.86 -21.93 -5.67
N ALA A 185 15.69 -22.30 -6.18
CA ALA A 185 14.60 -22.84 -5.38
C ALA A 185 14.33 -24.28 -5.82
N PHE A 186 14.14 -25.19 -4.87
CA PHE A 186 13.66 -26.55 -5.11
C PHE A 186 12.60 -26.93 -4.08
N THR A 187 11.86 -28.01 -4.29
CA THR A 187 10.86 -28.51 -3.33
C THR A 187 10.92 -30.03 -3.24
N SER A 188 10.66 -30.56 -2.05
CA SER A 188 10.46 -31.99 -1.79
C SER A 188 8.98 -32.40 -1.89
N ASN A 189 8.08 -31.45 -2.12
CA ASN A 189 6.67 -31.74 -2.37
C ASN A 189 6.50 -32.45 -3.71
N GLY A 190 5.39 -33.19 -3.86
CA GLY A 190 5.05 -33.83 -5.14
C GLY A 190 4.94 -32.83 -6.30
N ALA A 191 4.94 -33.34 -7.53
CA ALA A 191 4.83 -32.51 -8.73
C ALA A 191 3.58 -31.61 -8.73
N GLY A 192 2.49 -32.09 -8.14
CA GLY A 192 1.20 -31.39 -8.12
C GLY A 192 0.55 -31.31 -9.50
N GLU A 193 -0.52 -30.53 -9.57
CA GLU A 193 -1.27 -30.32 -10.81
C GLU A 193 -0.53 -29.39 -11.79
N LYS A 194 -0.88 -29.51 -13.07
CA LYS A 194 -0.38 -28.62 -14.12
C LYS A 194 -0.97 -27.22 -13.96
N VAL A 195 -0.15 -26.20 -14.19
CA VAL A 195 -0.63 -24.82 -14.33
C VAL A 195 -1.52 -24.74 -15.57
N GLN A 196 -2.76 -24.30 -15.40
CA GLN A 196 -3.70 -24.08 -16.50
C GLN A 196 -3.64 -22.64 -16.97
N LEU A 197 -3.60 -22.44 -18.29
CA LEU A 197 -3.74 -21.14 -18.93
C LEU A 197 -5.02 -21.17 -19.77
N VAL A 198 -5.94 -20.25 -19.49
CA VAL A 198 -7.21 -20.17 -20.18
C VAL A 198 -7.32 -18.79 -20.82
N GLU A 199 -7.41 -18.77 -22.15
CA GLU A 199 -7.62 -17.54 -22.92
C GLU A 199 -9.12 -17.28 -23.06
N CYS A 200 -9.53 -16.06 -22.72
CA CYS A 200 -10.92 -15.62 -22.80
C CYS A 200 -11.06 -14.47 -23.79
N THR A 201 -12.12 -14.47 -24.58
CA THR A 201 -12.37 -13.45 -25.62
C THR A 201 -12.94 -12.14 -25.06
N SER A 202 -13.36 -12.12 -23.79
CA SER A 202 -13.88 -10.94 -23.10
C SER A 202 -13.70 -11.05 -21.59
N VAL A 203 -13.75 -9.92 -20.89
CA VAL A 203 -13.68 -9.89 -19.41
C VAL A 203 -14.89 -10.59 -18.79
N ARG A 204 -16.06 -10.50 -19.44
CA ARG A 204 -17.25 -11.27 -19.04
C ARG A 204 -16.98 -12.77 -19.11
N GLY A 205 -16.42 -13.26 -20.22
CA GLY A 205 -16.04 -14.67 -20.35
C GLY A 205 -15.00 -15.12 -19.33
N GLU A 206 -14.02 -14.28 -19.02
CA GLU A 206 -13.02 -14.53 -17.97
C GLU A 206 -13.68 -14.66 -16.59
N THR A 207 -14.54 -13.71 -16.21
CA THR A 207 -15.22 -13.73 -14.91
C THR A 207 -16.18 -14.91 -14.78
N GLU A 208 -16.95 -15.25 -15.81
CA GLU A 208 -17.81 -16.44 -15.85
C GLU A 208 -16.99 -17.73 -15.70
N HIS A 209 -15.86 -17.85 -16.40
CA HIS A 209 -14.96 -19.00 -16.30
C HIS A 209 -14.38 -19.16 -14.88
N VAL A 210 -13.92 -18.06 -14.26
CA VAL A 210 -13.41 -18.08 -12.89
C VAL A 210 -14.49 -18.48 -11.90
N VAL A 211 -15.69 -17.90 -11.99
CA VAL A 211 -16.83 -18.26 -11.12
C VAL A 211 -17.15 -19.76 -11.23
N GLN A 212 -17.19 -20.29 -12.45
CA GLN A 212 -17.44 -21.71 -12.66
C GLN A 212 -16.33 -22.57 -12.07
N THR A 213 -15.07 -22.17 -12.23
CA THR A 213 -13.91 -22.85 -11.64
C THR A 213 -13.98 -22.87 -10.11
N VAL A 214 -14.31 -21.74 -9.48
CA VAL A 214 -14.51 -21.67 -8.02
C VAL A 214 -15.61 -22.63 -7.57
N ARG A 215 -16.76 -22.64 -8.26
CA ARG A 215 -17.87 -23.55 -7.94
C ARG A 215 -17.47 -25.02 -8.08
N SER A 216 -16.74 -25.37 -9.14
CA SER A 216 -16.23 -26.72 -9.35
C SER A 216 -15.26 -27.15 -8.24
N LEU A 217 -14.34 -26.27 -7.82
CA LEU A 217 -13.41 -26.55 -6.72
C LEU A 217 -14.14 -26.75 -5.38
N VAL A 218 -15.14 -25.93 -5.11
CA VAL A 218 -15.98 -26.06 -3.89
C VAL A 218 -16.81 -27.33 -3.93
N ALA A 219 -17.40 -27.67 -5.08
CA ALA A 219 -18.14 -28.93 -5.26
C ALA A 219 -17.23 -30.16 -5.09
N ALA A 220 -15.95 -30.04 -5.44
CA ALA A 220 -14.92 -31.05 -5.18
C ALA A 220 -14.41 -31.08 -3.72
N GLY A 221 -14.96 -30.23 -2.83
CA GLY A 221 -14.65 -30.22 -1.40
C GLY A 221 -13.62 -29.17 -0.97
N SER A 222 -13.12 -28.31 -1.86
CA SER A 222 -12.20 -27.24 -1.46
C SER A 222 -12.94 -26.15 -0.67
N PRO A 223 -12.45 -25.74 0.50
CA PRO A 223 -13.06 -24.64 1.23
C PRO A 223 -12.86 -23.32 0.46
N LEU A 224 -13.90 -22.46 0.42
CA LEU A 224 -13.78 -21.14 -0.21
C LEU A 224 -12.58 -20.33 0.31
N ALA A 225 -12.24 -20.49 1.59
CA ALA A 225 -11.11 -19.80 2.23
C ALA A 225 -9.73 -20.20 1.67
N SER A 226 -9.59 -21.33 0.98
CA SER A 226 -8.34 -21.72 0.32
C SER A 226 -8.21 -21.20 -1.11
N ILE A 227 -9.20 -20.46 -1.62
CA ILE A 227 -9.22 -19.93 -2.98
C ILE A 227 -8.95 -18.43 -2.94
N ALA A 228 -7.96 -17.98 -3.72
CA ALA A 228 -7.62 -16.57 -3.87
C ALA A 228 -7.65 -16.18 -5.35
N ILE A 229 -8.29 -15.05 -5.65
CA ILE A 229 -8.30 -14.44 -6.99
C ILE A 229 -7.42 -13.19 -6.94
N LEU A 230 -6.36 -13.19 -7.74
CA LEU A 230 -5.37 -12.10 -7.79
C LEU A 230 -5.47 -11.36 -9.12
N TYR A 231 -5.49 -10.02 -9.06
CA TYR A 231 -5.54 -9.17 -10.24
C TYR A 231 -4.60 -7.98 -10.10
N ARG A 232 -4.08 -7.50 -11.25
CA ARG A 232 -3.05 -6.45 -11.29
C ARG A 232 -3.55 -5.05 -10.91
N LYS A 233 -4.78 -4.71 -11.30
CA LYS A 233 -5.39 -3.38 -11.10
C LYS A 233 -6.77 -3.54 -10.45
N GLN A 234 -7.12 -2.56 -9.61
CA GLN A 234 -8.40 -2.57 -8.88
C GLN A 234 -9.64 -2.60 -9.78
N ARG A 235 -9.58 -1.93 -10.95
CA ARG A 235 -10.68 -1.95 -11.92
C ARG A 235 -11.08 -3.37 -12.35
N CYS A 236 -10.11 -4.28 -12.49
CA CYS A 236 -10.36 -5.68 -12.83
C CYS A 236 -11.09 -6.41 -11.70
N GLY A 237 -10.83 -6.01 -10.45
CA GLY A 237 -11.49 -6.55 -9.28
C GLY A 237 -12.97 -6.18 -9.19
N ALA A 238 -13.40 -5.03 -9.71
CA ALA A 238 -14.80 -4.61 -9.64
C ALA A 238 -15.71 -5.52 -10.47
N GLU A 239 -15.31 -5.83 -11.71
CA GLU A 239 -16.06 -6.74 -12.59
C GLU A 239 -16.11 -8.17 -12.01
N MET A 240 -14.99 -8.66 -11.46
CA MET A 240 -14.95 -9.95 -10.79
C MET A 240 -15.86 -10.01 -9.54
N GLN A 241 -15.87 -8.95 -8.73
CA GLN A 241 -16.75 -8.87 -7.55
C GLN A 241 -18.22 -8.88 -7.95
N ALA A 242 -18.59 -8.12 -8.99
CA ALA A 242 -19.96 -8.13 -9.52
C ALA A 242 -20.37 -9.53 -10.01
N ALA A 243 -19.49 -10.24 -10.71
CA ALA A 243 -19.74 -11.60 -11.16
C ALA A 243 -19.91 -12.60 -10.00
N LEU A 244 -19.06 -12.52 -8.97
CA LEU A 244 -19.17 -13.36 -7.77
C LEU A 244 -20.48 -13.09 -7.00
N LEU A 245 -20.86 -11.81 -6.86
CA LEU A 245 -22.14 -11.42 -6.26
C LEU A 245 -23.34 -11.96 -7.05
N ALA A 246 -23.35 -11.77 -8.37
CA ALA A 246 -24.42 -12.29 -9.24
C ALA A 246 -24.53 -13.82 -9.19
N ALA A 247 -23.42 -14.50 -8.92
CA ALA A 247 -23.36 -15.94 -8.75
C ALA A 247 -23.59 -16.41 -7.30
N SER A 248 -23.91 -15.51 -6.36
CA SER A 248 -24.06 -15.79 -4.93
C SER A 248 -22.87 -16.55 -4.32
N VAL A 249 -21.66 -16.29 -4.82
CA VAL A 249 -20.42 -16.86 -4.27
C VAL A 249 -19.90 -15.93 -3.16
N PRO A 250 -19.81 -16.39 -1.90
CA PRO A 250 -19.25 -15.57 -0.83
C PRO A 250 -17.78 -15.25 -1.09
N PHE A 251 -17.39 -13.99 -0.92
CA PHE A 251 -15.99 -13.57 -1.02
C PHE A 251 -15.67 -12.47 -0.01
N ASN A 252 -14.38 -12.29 0.26
CA ASN A 252 -13.86 -11.18 1.03
C ASN A 252 -12.89 -10.36 0.16
N THR A 253 -12.91 -9.05 0.32
CA THR A 253 -11.94 -8.16 -0.32
C THR A 253 -11.06 -7.53 0.76
N ARG A 254 -9.73 -7.52 0.55
CA ARG A 254 -8.76 -6.94 1.51
C ARG A 254 -8.88 -5.42 1.70
N ARG A 255 -9.89 -4.77 1.11
CA ARG A 255 -10.14 -3.33 1.26
C ARG A 255 -11.56 -3.10 1.75
N SER A 256 -11.73 -3.08 3.06
CA SER A 256 -12.80 -2.25 3.60
C SER A 256 -12.37 -0.79 3.41
N ASN A 257 -13.14 0.00 2.66
CA ASN A 257 -13.00 1.44 2.68
C ASN A 257 -13.51 2.02 4.01
N PHE A 258 -13.57 1.23 5.09
CA PHE A 258 -14.16 1.63 6.36
C PHE A 258 -13.53 2.91 6.88
N TRP A 259 -12.19 2.96 6.97
CA TRP A 259 -11.48 4.17 7.40
C TRP A 259 -11.66 5.35 6.47
N ARG A 260 -11.85 5.10 5.16
CA ARG A 260 -12.10 6.15 4.15
C ARG A 260 -13.58 6.51 4.03
N SER A 261 -14.46 5.82 4.75
CA SER A 261 -15.88 6.13 4.78
C SER A 261 -16.02 7.55 5.31
N ARG A 262 -16.83 8.34 4.62
CA ARG A 262 -17.08 9.74 4.99
C ARG A 262 -17.45 9.87 6.47
N HIS A 263 -18.35 9.03 6.97
CA HIS A 263 -18.76 9.04 8.37
C HIS A 263 -17.59 8.78 9.34
N VAL A 264 -16.72 7.81 9.01
CA VAL A 264 -15.55 7.50 9.83
C VAL A 264 -14.54 8.64 9.77
N GLN A 265 -14.31 9.22 8.60
CA GLN A 265 -13.46 10.41 8.42
C GLN A 265 -13.99 11.61 9.22
N GLY A 266 -15.30 11.82 9.29
CA GLY A 266 -15.87 12.91 10.10
C GLY A 266 -15.73 12.70 11.60
N VAL A 267 -15.95 11.48 12.09
CA VAL A 267 -15.71 11.16 13.52
C VAL A 267 -14.22 11.32 13.86
N VAL A 268 -13.33 10.80 13.02
CA VAL A 268 -11.87 10.97 13.18
C VAL A 268 -11.49 12.44 13.12
N GLY A 269 -12.07 13.21 12.20
CA GLY A 269 -11.88 14.66 12.08
C GLY A 269 -12.31 15.39 13.34
N LEU A 270 -13.47 15.06 13.91
CA LEU A 270 -13.96 15.65 15.15
C LEU A 270 -12.99 15.38 16.32
N LEU A 271 -12.57 14.13 16.49
CA LEU A 271 -11.60 13.75 17.53
C LEU A 271 -10.25 14.45 17.33
N ALA A 272 -9.77 14.52 16.09
CA ALA A 272 -8.52 15.21 15.75
C ALA A 272 -8.62 16.73 16.03
N PHE A 273 -9.76 17.36 15.75
CA PHE A 273 -10.01 18.77 16.04
C PHE A 273 -10.08 19.05 17.54
N LEU A 274 -10.74 18.18 18.32
CA LEU A 274 -10.76 18.30 19.79
C LEU A 274 -9.36 18.21 20.40
N LEU A 275 -8.48 17.39 19.83
CA LEU A 275 -7.08 17.27 20.26
C LEU A 275 -6.19 18.40 19.72
N ARG A 276 -6.51 18.93 18.54
CA ARG A 276 -5.75 19.99 17.84
C ARG A 276 -6.73 21.03 17.27
N PRO A 277 -7.16 22.02 18.08
CA PRO A 277 -8.17 23.00 17.68
C PRO A 277 -7.79 23.92 16.51
N HIS A 278 -6.52 23.90 16.07
CA HIS A 278 -6.01 24.67 14.93
C HIS A 278 -5.87 23.84 13.64
N ASP A 279 -6.33 22.59 13.64
CA ASP A 279 -6.28 21.71 12.47
C ASP A 279 -7.49 21.96 11.56
N ASP A 280 -7.36 22.91 10.63
CA ASP A 280 -8.43 23.28 9.68
C ASP A 280 -8.92 22.07 8.86
N ALA A 281 -8.04 21.12 8.54
CA ALA A 281 -8.41 19.93 7.76
C ALA A 281 -9.27 18.99 8.60
N ALA A 282 -8.93 18.81 9.88
CA ALA A 282 -9.76 18.06 10.83
C ALA A 282 -11.12 18.73 11.05
N PHE A 283 -11.15 20.07 11.14
CA PHE A 283 -12.39 20.84 11.24
C PHE A 283 -13.29 20.64 10.02
N VAL A 284 -12.75 20.81 8.79
CA VAL A 284 -13.50 20.59 7.55
C VAL A 284 -14.06 19.16 7.50
N ALA A 285 -13.23 18.15 7.76
CA ALA A 285 -13.68 16.76 7.77
C ALA A 285 -14.81 16.49 8.79
N ALA A 286 -14.74 17.10 9.97
CA ALA A 286 -15.77 17.00 11.00
C ALA A 286 -17.09 17.65 10.56
N ILE A 287 -17.01 18.87 10.03
CA ILE A 287 -18.16 19.69 9.65
C ILE A 287 -18.87 19.15 8.40
N GLU A 288 -18.13 18.61 7.42
CA GLU A 288 -18.69 17.94 6.25
C GLU A 288 -19.63 16.78 6.60
N VAL A 289 -19.42 16.11 7.74
CA VAL A 289 -20.33 15.06 8.23
C VAL A 289 -21.49 15.63 9.05
N LEU A 290 -21.26 16.68 9.83
CA LEU A 290 -22.30 17.30 10.66
C LEU A 290 -23.36 18.05 9.84
N HIS A 291 -22.99 18.66 8.71
CA HIS A 291 -23.94 19.37 7.83
C HIS A 291 -24.96 18.46 7.13
N GLU A 292 -24.72 17.16 7.06
CA GLU A 292 -25.64 16.19 6.47
C GLU A 292 -26.45 15.40 7.51
N THR A 293 -26.33 15.72 8.79
CA THR A 293 -27.30 15.25 9.77
C THR A 293 -28.60 16.02 9.51
N PRO A 294 -29.68 15.42 8.96
CA PRO A 294 -30.96 16.11 8.93
C PRO A 294 -31.29 16.49 10.38
N PRO A 295 -31.91 17.67 10.62
CA PRO A 295 -32.39 17.98 11.96
C PRO A 295 -33.26 16.81 12.43
N PRO A 296 -33.20 16.40 13.71
CA PRO A 296 -34.09 15.36 14.20
C PRO A 296 -35.49 15.76 13.81
N SER A 297 -36.14 14.95 12.95
CA SER A 297 -37.52 15.18 12.56
C SER A 297 -38.28 15.33 13.87
N ARG A 298 -38.86 16.52 14.11
CA ARG A 298 -39.74 16.72 15.26
C ARG A 298 -40.69 15.54 15.27
N ALA A 299 -40.63 14.75 16.33
CA ALA A 299 -41.65 13.77 16.63
C ALA A 299 -42.97 14.52 16.74
N SER A 300 -43.70 14.65 15.62
CA SER A 300 -45.10 15.04 15.64
C SER A 300 -45.89 13.75 15.76
N ALA A 301 -46.39 13.57 16.98
CA ALA A 301 -47.42 12.64 17.39
C ALA A 301 -48.35 12.12 16.28
N SER A 302 -48.40 10.81 16.13
CA SER A 302 -49.64 10.09 15.92
C SER A 302 -49.56 8.74 16.64
N ALA A 303 -49.78 8.78 17.95
CA ALA A 303 -50.42 7.66 18.63
C ALA A 303 -51.89 7.60 18.16
N SER A 304 -52.46 6.40 18.13
CA SER A 304 -53.72 5.99 17.45
C SER A 304 -53.41 5.50 16.03
N THR A 305 -53.55 4.21 15.69
CA THR A 305 -54.68 3.32 16.00
C THR A 305 -54.29 1.88 15.65
N ALA A 306 -55.01 0.92 16.26
CA ALA A 306 -55.06 -0.51 15.95
C ALA A 306 -54.18 -1.45 16.80
N ALA A 307 -54.53 -1.54 18.09
CA ALA A 307 -54.85 -2.84 18.65
C ALA A 307 -56.35 -3.08 18.41
N ALA A 308 -56.69 -3.99 17.50
CA ALA A 308 -58.02 -4.61 17.43
C ALA A 308 -57.95 -5.92 16.63
N ALA A 309 -57.97 -7.02 17.38
CA ALA A 309 -58.69 -8.28 17.12
C ALA A 309 -58.25 -9.24 15.99
N ALA A 310 -58.10 -10.49 16.43
CA ALA A 310 -58.14 -11.79 15.74
C ALA A 310 -56.87 -12.25 14.99
#